data_AF-Q0JYK7-F1
#
_entry.id   AF-Q0JYK7-F1
#
_cell.length_a   1.000
_cell.length_b   1.000
_cell.length_c   1.000
_cell.angle_alpha   90.00
_cell.angle_beta   90.00
_cell.angle_gamma   90.00
#
_symmetry.space_group_name_H-M   'P 1'
#
loop_
_entity.id
_entity.type
_entity.pdbx_description
1 polymer ?
#
loop_
_entity_poly.entity_id
_entity_poly.type
_entity_poly.pdbx_seq_one_letter_code
_entity_poly.pdbx_strand_id
1 'polypeptide(L)'
;MERAVCYGCVKDLHLSEIIKAEGEKIECSVCDELEREAITIRRLGQIMEPIMREHFGLGQTVKRFGDNDSEWWEQEGDSLSYFVQDVLGQYFDFEDEIVSAIVDADDYWPGDGGEAYWDETSNYVPTRIRTGRYFEEWSYTLNELKHGRRFFSPSARALFEKLFQGIDELRARKGTRLHPVVRVLPKGTKIFRARLCSSRSLLKEIYADPIKHVGPPPAENARAGRMNAEGVVVLYGARDSETCLAEMRPALGSEVAIITMQTTHALRVLDFTRLDDARSGKALSYFQTDFTDQLERREFLRRLHSLISQPIVPGRESDYLITQTMAEYLAHVHEKPFDGILFSSVQRAGGINIVLFADKGLLTDKPEDAFRLKYVDGSIRLVSTTAIRYRHRELSVSAYDDGELWISNADGQEADQDWD
;
A
#
# COMPACT_ATOMS: atom_id res chain seq x y z
N MET A 1 43.13 23.24 5.34
CA MET A 1 42.46 22.54 6.46
C MET A 1 41.26 21.85 5.83
N GLU A 2 41.08 20.56 6.05
CA GLU A 2 39.91 19.85 5.49
C GLU A 2 38.66 20.41 6.16
N ARG A 3 37.65 20.82 5.38
CA ARG A 3 36.39 21.34 5.95
C ARG A 3 35.68 20.24 6.75
N ALA A 4 34.87 20.65 7.71
CA ALA A 4 34.15 19.74 8.59
C ALA A 4 32.77 20.28 8.99
N VAL A 5 31.83 19.37 9.26
CA VAL A 5 30.47 19.71 9.70
C VAL A 5 30.15 19.04 11.03
N CYS A 6 29.67 19.82 12.00
CA CYS A 6 29.24 19.30 13.30
C CYS A 6 27.79 18.83 13.28
N TYR A 7 27.45 17.96 14.24
CA TYR A 7 26.09 17.43 14.38
C TYR A 7 25.02 18.52 14.53
N GLY A 8 25.39 19.70 15.05
CA GLY A 8 24.46 20.80 15.31
C GLY A 8 24.12 21.65 14.08
N CYS A 9 24.91 21.54 13.01
CA CYS A 9 24.69 22.23 11.74
C CYS A 9 23.93 21.37 10.71
N VAL A 10 23.66 20.10 11.05
CA VAL A 10 22.88 19.18 10.24
C VAL A 10 21.44 19.15 10.74
N LYS A 11 20.49 19.34 9.83
CA LYS A 11 19.03 19.32 10.05
C LYS A 11 18.48 17.90 10.10
N ASP A 12 19.07 16.99 9.32
CA ASP A 12 18.72 15.58 9.36
C ASP A 12 19.14 14.96 10.70
N LEU A 13 18.15 14.42 11.43
CA LEU A 13 18.39 13.90 12.77
C LEU A 13 19.24 12.62 12.76
N HIS A 14 19.10 11.77 11.72
CA HIS A 14 19.86 10.53 11.62
C HIS A 14 21.32 10.82 11.28
N LEU A 15 21.58 11.72 10.33
CA LEU A 15 22.95 12.15 10.05
C LEU A 15 23.56 12.87 11.26
N SER A 16 22.79 13.69 11.99
CA SER A 16 23.24 14.32 13.25
C SER A 16 23.64 13.27 14.30
N GLU A 17 22.89 12.17 14.44
CA GLU A 17 23.22 11.06 15.33
C GLU A 17 24.48 10.31 14.89
N ILE A 18 24.66 10.06 13.59
CA ILE A 18 25.89 9.46 13.04
C ILE A 18 27.10 10.34 13.36
N ILE A 19 27.00 11.66 13.14
CA ILE A 19 28.09 12.60 13.43
C ILE A 19 28.41 12.64 14.93
N LYS A 20 27.42 12.55 15.82
CA LYS A 20 27.67 12.47 17.27
C LYS A 20 28.40 11.19 17.67
N ALA A 21 28.11 10.08 17.00
CA ALA A 21 28.65 8.77 17.35
C ALA A 21 30.08 8.58 16.83
N GLU A 22 30.37 9.06 15.62
CA GLU A 22 31.64 8.81 14.91
C GLU A 22 32.55 10.05 14.84
N GLY A 23 32.02 11.24 15.12
CA GLY A 23 32.73 12.50 14.95
C GLY A 23 33.79 12.78 16.01
N GLU A 24 34.69 13.68 15.66
CA GLU A 24 35.77 14.15 16.53
C GLU A 24 35.58 15.63 16.87
N LYS A 25 36.25 16.12 17.91
CA LYS A 25 36.26 17.55 18.25
C LYS A 25 37.16 18.33 17.30
N ILE A 26 36.61 18.68 16.15
CA ILE A 26 37.26 19.49 15.10
C ILE A 26 36.42 20.72 14.78
N GLU A 27 37.05 21.76 14.24
CA GLU A 27 36.39 23.04 13.96
C GLU A 27 35.34 22.88 12.87
N CYS A 28 34.09 23.21 13.18
CA CYS A 28 33.02 23.17 12.20
C CYS A 28 33.11 24.35 11.24
N SER A 29 33.21 24.09 9.94
CA SER A 29 33.29 25.12 8.90
C SER A 29 32.00 25.92 8.68
N VAL A 30 30.91 25.61 9.40
CA VAL A 30 29.61 26.30 9.30
C VAL A 30 29.35 27.24 10.47
N CYS A 31 29.82 26.88 11.67
CA CYS A 31 29.53 27.65 12.90
C CYS A 31 30.76 27.98 13.74
N ASP A 32 31.96 27.61 13.28
CA ASP A 32 33.26 27.82 13.93
C ASP A 32 33.39 27.19 15.33
N GLU A 33 32.47 26.30 15.71
CA GLU A 33 32.49 25.61 17.00
C GLU A 33 33.48 24.44 17.01
N LEU A 34 34.24 24.32 18.10
CA LEU A 34 35.26 23.28 18.33
C LEU A 34 34.85 22.22 19.37
N GLU A 35 33.81 22.51 20.16
CA GLU A 35 33.38 21.64 21.26
C GLU A 35 32.38 20.56 20.85
N ARG A 36 31.83 20.64 19.63
CA ARG A 36 30.87 19.67 19.08
C ARG A 36 31.59 18.65 18.23
N GLU A 37 31.15 17.41 18.30
CA GLU A 37 31.57 16.34 17.40
C GLU A 37 31.24 16.73 15.95
N ALA A 38 32.24 16.62 15.10
CA ALA A 38 32.19 16.95 13.69
C ALA A 38 32.93 15.90 12.85
N ILE A 39 32.49 15.73 11.62
CA ILE A 39 33.14 14.87 10.63
C ILE A 39 33.71 15.72 9.50
N THR A 40 34.81 15.28 8.91
CA THR A 40 35.36 15.95 7.72
C THR A 40 34.48 15.73 6.51
N ILE A 41 34.60 16.58 5.49
CA ILE A 41 33.84 16.41 4.24
C ILE A 41 34.20 15.10 3.53
N ARG A 42 35.46 14.63 3.60
CA ARG A 42 35.82 13.30 3.09
C ARG A 42 35.02 12.19 3.78
N ARG A 43 34.90 12.26 5.11
CA ARG A 43 34.13 11.26 5.87
C ARG A 43 32.64 11.34 5.56
N LEU A 44 32.10 12.55 5.35
CA LEU A 44 30.73 12.73 4.88
C LEU A 44 30.51 12.07 3.51
N GLY A 45 31.44 12.27 2.57
CA GLY A 45 31.41 11.59 1.26
C GLY A 45 31.38 10.07 1.38
N GLN A 46 32.21 9.49 2.24
CA GLN A 46 32.21 8.03 2.51
C GLN A 46 30.91 7.50 3.14
N ILE A 47 30.16 8.35 3.87
CA ILE A 47 28.84 7.98 4.41
C ILE A 47 27.78 8.08 3.33
N MET A 48 27.85 9.12 2.49
CA MET A 48 26.85 9.39 1.46
C MET A 48 26.97 8.49 0.23
N GLU A 49 28.18 8.18 -0.23
CA GLU A 49 28.43 7.39 -1.44
C GLU A 49 27.63 6.08 -1.49
N PRO A 50 27.68 5.18 -0.48
CA PRO A 50 26.95 3.92 -0.55
C PRO A 50 25.43 4.11 -0.55
N ILE A 51 24.94 5.13 0.18
CA ILE A 51 23.52 5.51 0.20
C ILE A 51 23.10 5.99 -1.19
N MET A 52 23.91 6.84 -1.82
CA MET A 52 23.62 7.33 -3.16
C MET A 52 23.65 6.20 -4.19
N ARG A 53 24.60 5.26 -4.08
CA ARG A 53 24.73 4.12 -5.01
C ARG A 53 23.56 3.16 -4.92
N GLU A 54 22.99 2.99 -3.73
CA GLU A 54 21.79 2.18 -3.54
C GLU A 54 20.55 2.83 -4.19
N HIS A 55 20.46 4.17 -4.19
CA HIS A 55 19.23 4.90 -4.50
C HIS A 55 19.20 5.64 -5.83
N PHE A 56 20.34 5.86 -6.47
CA PHE A 56 20.43 6.56 -7.75
C PHE A 56 21.32 5.77 -8.72
N GLY A 57 21.03 5.88 -10.00
CA GLY A 57 21.82 5.27 -11.06
C GLY A 57 21.93 6.16 -12.27
N LEU A 58 22.85 5.82 -13.18
CA LEU A 58 23.14 6.62 -14.35
C LEU A 58 21.90 6.78 -15.25
N GLY A 59 21.59 8.01 -15.63
CA GLY A 59 20.52 8.33 -16.55
C GLY A 59 20.77 7.74 -17.94
N GLN A 60 19.71 7.26 -18.59
CA GLN A 60 19.82 6.77 -19.96
C GLN A 60 19.90 7.93 -20.95
N THR A 61 20.71 7.77 -21.99
CA THR A 61 20.75 8.73 -23.10
C THR A 61 19.59 8.43 -24.06
N VAL A 62 18.64 9.34 -24.12
CA VAL A 62 17.46 9.21 -24.97
C VAL A 62 17.47 10.24 -26.09
N LYS A 63 16.91 9.87 -27.24
CA LYS A 63 16.76 10.77 -28.39
C LYS A 63 15.49 11.60 -28.21
N ARG A 64 15.63 12.92 -28.23
CA ARG A 64 14.54 13.89 -28.16
C ARG A 64 14.26 14.49 -29.54
N PHE A 65 13.01 14.87 -29.75
CA PHE A 65 12.52 15.45 -31.00
C PHE A 65 11.86 16.80 -30.70
N GLY A 66 12.26 17.84 -31.42
CA GLY A 66 11.63 19.15 -31.35
C GLY A 66 10.49 19.30 -32.33
N ASP A 67 9.63 20.30 -32.10
CA ASP A 67 8.47 20.63 -32.96
C ASP A 67 8.84 21.00 -34.41
N ASN A 68 10.13 21.21 -34.68
CA ASN A 68 10.71 21.54 -35.99
C ASN A 68 11.51 20.36 -36.60
N ASP A 69 11.22 19.13 -36.19
CA ASP A 69 11.95 17.91 -36.57
C ASP A 69 13.45 17.93 -36.21
N SER A 70 13.87 18.78 -35.26
CA SER A 70 15.22 18.73 -34.71
C SER A 70 15.39 17.53 -33.79
N GLU A 71 16.57 16.91 -33.82
CA GLU A 71 16.90 15.74 -33.03
C GLU A 71 18.14 16.02 -32.19
N TRP A 72 18.07 15.75 -30.88
CA TRP A 72 19.24 15.79 -30.00
C TRP A 72 19.22 14.60 -29.04
N TRP A 73 20.39 14.26 -28.52
CA TRP A 73 20.53 13.28 -27.46
C TRP A 73 20.63 14.02 -26.13
N GLU A 74 19.88 13.54 -25.15
CA GLU A 74 19.86 14.08 -23.81
C GLU A 74 19.92 12.93 -22.82
N GLN A 75 20.76 13.07 -21.80
CA GLN A 75 20.80 12.12 -20.69
C GLN A 75 19.69 12.47 -19.70
N GLU A 76 18.81 11.52 -19.41
CA GLU A 76 17.73 11.71 -18.45
C GLU A 76 18.27 11.91 -17.02
N GLY A 77 17.53 12.63 -16.19
CA GLY A 77 17.86 12.82 -14.78
C GLY A 77 18.45 14.18 -14.46
N ASP A 78 19.05 14.27 -13.26
CA ASP A 78 19.59 15.50 -12.68
C ASP A 78 21.08 15.30 -12.31
N SER A 79 21.80 16.40 -12.07
CA SER A 79 23.23 16.34 -11.73
C SER A 79 23.49 15.67 -10.38
N LEU A 80 24.72 15.18 -10.16
CA LEU A 80 25.13 14.63 -8.87
C LEU A 80 24.91 15.63 -7.71
N SER A 81 25.26 16.90 -7.95
CA SER A 81 25.03 18.03 -7.02
C SER A 81 23.57 18.13 -6.57
N TYR A 82 22.61 18.00 -7.49
CA TYR A 82 21.18 18.02 -7.15
C TYR A 82 20.82 16.91 -6.14
N PHE A 83 21.26 15.67 -6.37
CA PHE A 83 20.96 14.56 -5.47
C PHE A 83 21.71 14.65 -4.14
N VAL A 84 22.92 15.21 -4.09
CA VAL A 84 23.62 15.51 -2.84
C VAL A 84 22.77 16.43 -1.96
N GLN A 85 22.20 17.49 -2.54
CA GLN A 85 21.30 18.40 -1.81
C GLN A 85 19.99 17.72 -1.39
N ASP A 86 19.40 16.89 -2.26
CA ASP A 86 18.17 16.15 -1.96
C ASP A 86 18.37 15.17 -0.79
N VAL A 87 19.47 14.42 -0.80
CA VAL A 87 19.85 13.47 0.27
C VAL A 87 20.13 14.19 1.58
N LEU A 88 20.85 15.31 1.56
CA LEU A 88 21.14 16.09 2.77
C LEU A 88 19.91 16.84 3.30
N GLY A 89 18.92 17.14 2.45
CA GLY A 89 17.75 17.96 2.79
C GLY A 89 18.11 19.41 3.20
N GLN A 90 19.34 19.85 2.91
CA GLN A 90 19.84 21.18 3.21
C GLN A 90 20.99 21.58 2.29
N TYR A 91 21.23 22.89 2.22
CA TYR A 91 22.33 23.47 1.45
C TYR A 91 23.51 23.83 2.35
N PHE A 92 24.72 23.56 1.86
CA PHE A 92 25.98 24.06 2.40
C PHE A 92 26.70 24.87 1.33
N ASP A 93 27.42 25.92 1.73
CA ASP A 93 28.18 26.81 0.84
C ASP A 93 29.45 26.16 0.25
N PHE A 94 29.74 24.92 0.66
CA PHE A 94 30.87 24.10 0.21
C PHE A 94 30.42 22.81 -0.48
N GLU A 95 29.27 22.87 -1.17
CA GLU A 95 28.69 21.74 -1.91
C GLU A 95 29.68 21.04 -2.85
N ASP A 96 30.46 21.79 -3.62
CA ASP A 96 31.43 21.23 -4.57
C ASP A 96 32.42 20.28 -3.88
N GLU A 97 32.86 20.60 -2.66
CA GLU A 97 33.74 19.74 -1.87
C GLU A 97 33.04 18.44 -1.41
N ILE A 98 31.73 18.51 -1.15
CA ILE A 98 30.92 17.32 -0.80
C ILE A 98 30.77 16.42 -2.02
N VAL A 99 30.48 17.00 -3.19
CA VAL A 99 30.38 16.27 -4.46
C VAL A 99 31.70 15.59 -4.78
N SER A 100 32.82 16.32 -4.75
CA SER A 100 34.14 15.71 -4.99
C SER A 100 34.46 14.63 -3.95
N ALA A 101 34.07 14.79 -2.68
CA ALA A 101 34.29 13.76 -1.66
C ALA A 101 33.49 12.47 -1.91
N ILE A 102 32.34 12.55 -2.58
CA ILE A 102 31.54 11.37 -2.97
C ILE A 102 32.17 10.68 -4.18
N VAL A 103 32.63 11.46 -5.16
CA VAL A 103 33.39 10.93 -6.30
C VAL A 103 34.67 10.25 -5.83
N ASP A 104 35.40 10.85 -4.89
CA ASP A 104 36.62 10.28 -4.30
C ASP A 104 36.35 9.04 -3.44
N ALA A 105 35.12 8.87 -2.95
CA ALA A 105 34.71 7.69 -2.18
C ALA A 105 34.28 6.51 -3.07
N ASP A 106 34.13 6.73 -4.38
CA ASP A 106 33.85 5.68 -5.36
C ASP A 106 35.06 4.73 -5.51
N ASP A 107 34.94 3.54 -4.91
CA ASP A 107 35.98 2.51 -5.00
C ASP A 107 35.92 1.80 -6.36
N TYR A 108 36.55 2.41 -7.38
CA TYR A 108 36.71 1.83 -8.71
C TYR A 108 38.19 1.74 -9.12
N TRP A 109 38.54 0.69 -9.86
CA TRP A 109 39.90 0.47 -10.35
C TRP A 109 39.97 0.55 -11.89
N PRO A 110 40.50 1.63 -12.47
CA PRO A 110 40.65 1.78 -13.92
C PRO A 110 41.45 0.65 -14.59
N GLY A 111 42.39 0.05 -13.86
CA GLY A 111 43.28 -1.00 -14.38
C GLY A 111 42.57 -2.32 -14.75
N ASP A 112 41.38 -2.56 -14.19
CA ASP A 112 40.55 -3.73 -14.50
C ASP A 112 39.39 -3.36 -15.46
N GLY A 113 39.46 -2.17 -16.06
CA GLY A 113 38.39 -1.63 -16.91
C GLY A 113 37.20 -1.07 -16.12
N GLY A 114 37.38 -0.79 -14.83
CA GLY A 114 36.38 -0.09 -14.03
C GLY A 114 36.26 1.37 -14.46
N GLU A 115 35.04 1.85 -14.60
CA GLU A 115 34.74 3.27 -14.83
C GLU A 115 34.22 3.88 -13.53
N ALA A 116 34.44 5.18 -13.34
CA ALA A 116 33.85 5.91 -12.23
C ALA A 116 32.33 5.83 -12.38
N TYR A 117 31.65 5.42 -11.32
CA TYR A 117 30.21 5.43 -11.24
C TYR A 117 29.69 6.85 -11.04
N TRP A 118 30.40 7.64 -10.23
CA TRP A 118 30.11 9.03 -9.95
C TRP A 118 31.02 9.98 -10.73
N ASP A 119 30.41 10.98 -11.38
CA ASP A 119 31.12 12.10 -11.99
C ASP A 119 30.25 13.38 -11.96
N GLU A 120 30.88 14.52 -12.19
CA GLU A 120 30.24 15.85 -12.10
C GLU A 120 29.49 16.26 -13.39
N THR A 121 29.63 15.49 -14.46
CA THR A 121 29.13 15.80 -15.81
C THR A 121 27.92 14.98 -16.23
N SER A 122 27.73 13.82 -15.62
CA SER A 122 26.63 12.90 -15.86
C SER A 122 25.37 13.29 -15.07
N ASN A 123 24.23 12.92 -15.64
CA ASN A 123 22.94 12.96 -14.97
C ASN A 123 22.56 11.59 -14.41
N TYR A 124 21.91 11.60 -13.26
CA TYR A 124 21.47 10.44 -12.51
C TYR A 124 19.96 10.44 -12.34
N VAL A 125 19.39 9.26 -12.16
CA VAL A 125 17.97 9.06 -11.91
C VAL A 125 17.77 8.23 -10.65
N PRO A 126 16.69 8.47 -9.88
CA PRO A 126 16.35 7.58 -8.78
C PRO A 126 16.15 6.14 -9.28
N THR A 127 16.80 5.20 -8.61
CA THR A 127 16.63 3.77 -8.88
C THR A 127 15.19 3.36 -8.56
N ARG A 128 14.59 2.55 -9.44
CA ARG A 128 13.24 2.02 -9.20
C ARG A 128 13.23 1.17 -7.94
N ILE A 129 12.37 1.50 -6.98
CA ILE A 129 12.14 0.70 -5.77
C ILE A 129 11.67 -0.68 -6.21
N ARG A 130 12.46 -1.71 -5.90
CA ARG A 130 12.11 -3.10 -6.19
C ARG A 130 11.26 -3.64 -5.04
N THR A 131 9.97 -3.83 -5.26
CA THR A 131 9.10 -4.51 -4.28
C THR A 131 9.30 -6.02 -4.22
N GLY A 132 10.29 -6.57 -4.94
CA GLY A 132 10.52 -8.01 -5.11
C GLY A 132 10.57 -8.73 -3.77
N ARG A 133 11.26 -8.16 -2.77
CA ARG A 133 11.36 -8.77 -1.44
C ARG A 133 10.00 -8.96 -0.75
N TYR A 134 9.12 -7.96 -0.72
CA TYR A 134 7.79 -8.12 -0.12
C TYR A 134 6.90 -9.07 -0.92
N PHE A 135 7.03 -9.11 -2.25
CA PHE A 135 6.32 -10.09 -3.08
C PHE A 135 6.82 -11.51 -2.82
N GLU A 136 8.13 -11.71 -2.69
CA GLU A 136 8.74 -12.99 -2.31
C GLU A 136 8.28 -13.42 -0.92
N GLU A 137 8.29 -12.52 0.07
CA GLU A 137 7.79 -12.78 1.43
C GLU A 137 6.29 -13.11 1.42
N TRP A 138 5.48 -12.41 0.62
CA TRP A 138 4.06 -12.69 0.42
C TRP A 138 3.83 -14.06 -0.21
N SER A 139 4.52 -14.37 -1.30
CA SER A 139 4.42 -15.65 -2.02
C SER A 139 4.90 -16.82 -1.16
N TYR A 140 5.99 -16.64 -0.42
CA TYR A 140 6.48 -17.61 0.56
C TYR A 140 5.44 -17.87 1.65
N THR A 141 4.89 -16.81 2.23
CA THR A 141 3.85 -16.91 3.27
C THR A 141 2.61 -17.61 2.73
N LEU A 142 2.16 -17.25 1.52
CA LEU A 142 1.02 -17.89 0.88
C LEU A 142 1.28 -19.39 0.64
N ASN A 143 2.48 -19.74 0.18
CA ASN A 143 2.88 -21.14 -0.01
C ASN A 143 2.89 -21.92 1.32
N GLU A 144 3.39 -21.32 2.40
CA GLU A 144 3.32 -21.91 3.75
C GLU A 144 1.88 -22.10 4.21
N LEU A 145 1.00 -21.12 4.01
CA LEU A 145 -0.42 -21.25 4.36
C LEU A 145 -1.11 -22.33 3.51
N LYS A 146 -0.72 -22.49 2.24
CA LYS A 146 -1.27 -23.52 1.35
C LYS A 146 -0.84 -24.93 1.78
N HIS A 147 0.46 -25.15 2.02
CA HIS A 147 1.06 -26.48 2.11
C HIS A 147 1.71 -26.81 3.46
N GLY A 148 1.76 -25.86 4.40
CA GLY A 148 2.42 -25.97 5.69
C GLY A 148 1.52 -25.58 6.86
N ARG A 149 1.96 -24.61 7.65
CA ARG A 149 1.31 -24.21 8.91
C ARG A 149 0.27 -23.12 8.64
N ARG A 150 -1.00 -23.38 8.97
CA ARG A 150 -2.09 -22.42 8.78
C ARG A 150 -2.40 -21.58 10.01
N PHE A 151 -2.54 -22.22 11.17
CA PHE A 151 -3.07 -21.54 12.37
C PHE A 151 -2.05 -20.68 13.12
N PHE A 152 -0.78 -21.11 13.14
CA PHE A 152 0.30 -20.44 13.85
C PHE A 152 1.49 -20.22 12.92
N SER A 153 1.23 -19.67 11.73
CA SER A 153 2.28 -19.36 10.77
C SER A 153 3.17 -18.22 11.31
N PRO A 154 4.46 -18.48 11.62
CA PRO A 154 5.37 -17.42 12.04
C PRO A 154 5.61 -16.43 10.89
N SER A 155 5.63 -16.90 9.64
CA SER A 155 5.84 -16.07 8.45
C SER A 155 4.68 -15.08 8.24
N ALA A 156 3.43 -15.55 8.36
CA ALA A 156 2.27 -14.66 8.27
C ALA A 156 2.28 -13.61 9.37
N ARG A 157 2.61 -14.01 10.61
CA ARG A 157 2.72 -13.05 11.73
C ARG A 157 3.79 -12.00 11.46
N ALA A 158 5.01 -12.42 11.11
CA ALA A 158 6.13 -11.52 10.85
C ALA A 158 5.83 -10.55 9.69
N LEU A 159 5.28 -11.07 8.59
CA LEU A 159 4.90 -10.27 7.42
C LEU A 159 3.86 -9.20 7.79
N PHE A 160 2.75 -9.57 8.43
CA PHE A 160 1.70 -8.61 8.76
C PHE A 160 2.10 -7.64 9.87
N GLU A 161 2.94 -8.06 10.82
CA GLU A 161 3.52 -7.17 11.83
C GLU A 161 4.43 -6.12 11.19
N LYS A 162 5.32 -6.52 10.28
CA LYS A 162 6.15 -5.60 9.51
C LYS A 162 5.29 -4.66 8.65
N LEU A 163 4.29 -5.20 7.97
CA LEU A 163 3.46 -4.48 6.99
C LEU A 163 2.55 -3.42 7.64
N PHE A 164 1.94 -3.74 8.78
CA PHE A 164 1.02 -2.85 9.49
C PHE A 164 1.69 -2.09 10.65
N GLN A 165 3.01 -2.19 10.79
CA GLN A 165 3.76 -1.40 11.77
C GLN A 165 3.51 0.10 11.55
N GLY A 166 3.13 0.80 12.62
CA GLY A 166 2.91 2.25 12.56
C GLY A 166 1.72 2.69 11.68
N ILE A 167 0.79 1.78 11.34
CA ILE A 167 -0.33 2.08 10.43
C ILE A 167 -1.20 3.27 10.90
N ASP A 168 -1.29 3.51 12.21
CA ASP A 168 -2.01 4.66 12.79
C ASP A 168 -1.37 6.02 12.45
N GLU A 169 -0.09 6.06 12.07
CA GLU A 169 0.64 7.27 11.68
C GLU A 169 0.46 7.62 10.20
N LEU A 170 0.10 6.64 9.36
CA LEU A 170 -0.02 6.84 7.93
C LEU A 170 -1.19 7.74 7.57
N ARG A 171 -0.94 8.67 6.65
CA ARG A 171 -1.91 9.64 6.13
C ARG A 171 -1.89 9.57 4.61
N ALA A 172 -3.06 9.67 4.00
CA ALA A 172 -3.23 9.76 2.55
C ALA A 172 -3.70 11.15 2.16
N ARG A 173 -3.20 11.66 1.04
CA ARG A 173 -3.62 12.96 0.52
C ARG A 173 -4.95 12.82 -0.21
N LYS A 174 -5.93 13.65 0.15
CA LYS A 174 -7.18 13.80 -0.61
C LYS A 174 -7.44 15.28 -0.84
N GLY A 175 -7.17 15.75 -2.06
CA GLY A 175 -7.16 17.17 -2.38
C GLY A 175 -6.05 17.91 -1.64
N THR A 176 -6.41 18.90 -0.82
CA THR A 176 -5.47 19.72 -0.05
C THR A 176 -5.20 19.22 1.37
N ARG A 177 -5.90 18.17 1.82
CA ARG A 177 -5.80 17.68 3.20
C ARG A 177 -5.23 16.27 3.26
N LEU A 178 -4.48 16.03 4.33
CA LEU A 178 -4.03 14.70 4.73
C LEU A 178 -5.08 14.06 5.64
N HIS A 179 -5.43 12.81 5.35
CA HIS A 179 -6.40 12.05 6.12
C HIS A 179 -5.81 10.72 6.59
N PRO A 180 -6.11 10.27 7.82
CA PRO A 180 -5.61 8.99 8.32
C PRO A 180 -6.15 7.81 7.53
N VAL A 181 -5.28 6.81 7.30
CA VAL A 181 -5.70 5.52 6.70
C VAL A 181 -6.56 4.73 7.69
N VAL A 182 -6.27 4.83 8.99
CA VAL A 182 -7.12 4.33 10.06
C VAL A 182 -8.26 5.31 10.30
N ARG A 183 -9.50 4.85 10.17
CA ARG A 183 -10.70 5.67 10.33
C ARG A 183 -11.49 5.23 11.53
N VAL A 184 -12.05 6.20 12.24
CA VAL A 184 -13.09 5.96 13.23
C VAL A 184 -14.44 6.31 12.59
N LEU A 185 -15.24 5.29 12.32
CA LEU A 185 -16.62 5.48 11.87
C LEU A 185 -17.46 5.87 13.09
N PRO A 186 -18.07 7.06 13.13
CA PRO A 186 -18.85 7.48 14.29
C PRO A 186 -20.09 6.59 14.46
N LYS A 187 -20.66 6.60 15.66
CA LYS A 187 -21.98 6.05 15.93
C LYS A 187 -23.02 6.64 14.97
N GLY A 188 -23.93 5.79 14.48
CA GLY A 188 -24.95 6.17 13.50
C GLY A 188 -24.47 6.15 12.04
N THR A 189 -23.25 5.68 11.77
CA THR A 189 -22.77 5.48 10.40
C THR A 189 -23.60 4.42 9.70
N LYS A 190 -24.18 4.76 8.55
CA LYS A 190 -25.01 3.83 7.76
C LYS A 190 -24.15 2.83 6.99
N ILE A 191 -24.57 1.58 7.01
CA ILE A 191 -24.01 0.47 6.24
C ILE A 191 -25.16 -0.25 5.54
N PHE A 192 -24.98 -0.55 4.27
CA PHE A 192 -25.98 -1.19 3.44
C PHE A 192 -25.59 -2.65 3.20
N ARG A 193 -26.59 -3.53 3.23
CA ARG A 193 -26.42 -4.93 2.84
C ARG A 193 -27.61 -5.38 2.01
N ALA A 194 -27.35 -6.24 1.05
CA ALA A 194 -28.33 -6.75 0.11
C ALA A 194 -28.30 -8.27 0.07
N ARG A 195 -29.44 -8.86 -0.31
CA ARG A 195 -29.61 -10.29 -0.51
C ARG A 195 -30.51 -10.54 -1.71
N LEU A 196 -30.09 -11.45 -2.59
CA LEU A 196 -30.91 -11.93 -3.70
C LEU A 196 -32.11 -12.70 -3.16
N CYS A 197 -33.30 -12.36 -3.67
CA CYS A 197 -34.55 -13.03 -3.35
C CYS A 197 -34.82 -14.09 -4.42
N SER A 198 -34.51 -15.35 -4.11
CA SER A 198 -34.72 -16.47 -5.05
C SER A 198 -36.17 -16.97 -5.10
N SER A 199 -37.01 -16.58 -4.13
CA SER A 199 -38.41 -17.01 -4.06
C SER A 199 -39.28 -16.02 -3.30
N ARG A 200 -40.60 -16.07 -3.56
CA ARG A 200 -41.59 -15.31 -2.77
C ARG A 200 -41.67 -15.75 -1.31
N SER A 201 -41.33 -17.00 -0.98
CA SER A 201 -41.30 -17.46 0.42
C SER A 201 -40.17 -16.78 1.18
N LEU A 202 -38.96 -16.78 0.61
CA LEU A 202 -37.81 -16.08 1.18
C LEU A 202 -38.08 -14.58 1.30
N LEU A 203 -38.75 -13.97 0.32
CA LEU A 203 -39.14 -12.57 0.39
C LEU A 203 -40.07 -12.30 1.59
N LYS A 204 -41.07 -13.15 1.84
CA LYS A 204 -41.95 -13.03 3.01
C LYS A 204 -41.17 -13.14 4.32
N GLU A 205 -40.24 -14.07 4.41
CA GLU A 205 -39.36 -14.24 5.59
C GLU A 205 -38.48 -13.01 5.81
N ILE A 206 -37.86 -12.49 4.74
CA ILE A 206 -37.06 -11.26 4.79
C ILE A 206 -37.89 -10.06 5.27
N TYR A 207 -39.14 -9.91 4.82
CA TYR A 207 -40.00 -8.81 5.27
C TYR A 207 -40.49 -8.98 6.71
N ALA A 208 -40.64 -10.23 7.18
CA ALA A 208 -41.00 -10.51 8.56
C ALA A 208 -39.86 -10.22 9.53
N ASP A 209 -38.61 -10.53 9.15
CA ASP A 209 -37.42 -10.29 9.96
C ASP A 209 -36.20 -9.90 9.07
N PRO A 210 -36.08 -8.62 8.67
CA PRO A 210 -35.04 -8.20 7.74
C PRO A 210 -33.62 -8.41 8.25
N ILE A 211 -33.40 -8.21 9.56
CA ILE A 211 -32.06 -8.31 10.13
C ILE A 211 -31.60 -9.77 10.21
N LYS A 212 -32.49 -10.70 10.56
CA LYS A 212 -32.16 -12.13 10.59
C LYS A 212 -31.81 -12.69 9.22
N HIS A 213 -32.49 -12.24 8.17
CA HIS A 213 -32.33 -12.80 6.83
C HIS A 213 -31.34 -12.02 5.94
N VAL A 214 -31.14 -10.72 6.14
CA VAL A 214 -30.21 -9.92 5.32
C VAL A 214 -28.99 -9.45 6.14
N GLY A 215 -29.12 -9.34 7.46
CA GLY A 215 -28.03 -9.05 8.38
C GLY A 215 -27.05 -10.22 8.55
N PRO A 216 -26.12 -10.13 9.52
CA PRO A 216 -24.99 -11.07 9.65
C PRO A 216 -25.46 -12.53 9.63
N PRO A 217 -24.81 -13.41 8.84
CA PRO A 217 -25.24 -14.80 8.77
C PRO A 217 -24.97 -15.49 10.12
N PRO A 218 -25.79 -16.49 10.52
CA PRO A 218 -25.43 -17.35 11.64
C PRO A 218 -24.15 -18.13 11.30
N ALA A 219 -23.39 -18.52 12.32
CA ALA A 219 -22.08 -19.17 12.16
C ALA A 219 -22.11 -20.41 11.26
N GLU A 220 -23.16 -21.23 11.38
CA GLU A 220 -23.37 -22.45 10.60
C GLU A 220 -23.51 -22.18 9.07
N ASN A 221 -23.86 -20.95 8.68
CA ASN A 221 -24.04 -20.56 7.29
C ASN A 221 -22.94 -19.62 6.78
N ALA A 222 -21.89 -19.37 7.58
CA ALA A 222 -20.78 -18.53 7.20
C ALA A 222 -19.86 -19.27 6.22
N ARG A 223 -20.09 -19.06 4.92
CA ARG A 223 -19.21 -19.58 3.86
C ARG A 223 -17.88 -18.81 3.85
N ALA A 224 -16.83 -19.48 3.39
CA ALA A 224 -15.55 -18.83 3.13
C ALA A 224 -15.71 -17.66 2.15
N GLY A 225 -15.01 -16.58 2.44
CA GLY A 225 -14.90 -15.39 1.59
C GLY A 225 -13.48 -14.85 1.59
N ARG A 226 -13.28 -13.68 0.97
CA ARG A 226 -11.95 -13.04 0.88
C ARG A 226 -11.32 -12.76 2.24
N MET A 227 -12.15 -12.36 3.21
CA MET A 227 -11.73 -11.87 4.51
C MET A 227 -12.13 -12.81 5.66
N ASN A 228 -12.63 -14.01 5.35
CA ASN A 228 -13.03 -14.98 6.37
C ASN A 228 -12.92 -16.42 5.87
N ALA A 229 -12.42 -17.32 6.72
CA ALA A 229 -12.52 -18.75 6.51
C ALA A 229 -13.98 -19.23 6.68
N GLU A 230 -14.25 -20.45 6.20
CA GLU A 230 -15.53 -21.11 6.45
C GLU A 230 -15.78 -21.29 7.96
N GLY A 231 -17.00 -21.01 8.40
CA GLY A 231 -17.39 -20.99 9.82
C GLY A 231 -17.01 -19.73 10.59
N VAL A 232 -16.16 -18.85 10.02
CA VAL A 232 -15.82 -17.55 10.64
C VAL A 232 -16.78 -16.49 10.13
N VAL A 233 -17.61 -15.96 11.04
CA VAL A 233 -18.61 -14.93 10.69
C VAL A 233 -17.95 -13.56 10.55
N VAL A 234 -18.10 -12.97 9.36
CA VAL A 234 -17.85 -11.55 9.11
C VAL A 234 -19.04 -10.96 8.38
N LEU A 235 -19.21 -9.64 8.47
CA LEU A 235 -20.28 -8.94 7.78
C LEU A 235 -19.73 -8.18 6.57
N TYR A 236 -20.07 -8.64 5.37
CA TYR A 236 -19.87 -7.87 4.14
C TYR A 236 -21.03 -6.89 3.92
N GLY A 237 -20.70 -5.64 3.62
CA GLY A 237 -21.64 -4.60 3.24
C GLY A 237 -20.99 -3.53 2.39
N ALA A 238 -21.71 -2.43 2.18
CA ALA A 238 -21.21 -1.27 1.44
C ALA A 238 -21.59 0.05 2.12
N ARG A 239 -20.90 1.12 1.72
CA ARG A 239 -21.15 2.49 2.19
C ARG A 239 -22.35 3.16 1.55
N ASP A 240 -22.83 2.61 0.44
CA ASP A 240 -24.04 3.04 -0.25
C ASP A 240 -24.78 1.85 -0.87
N SER A 241 -26.07 2.04 -1.17
CA SER A 241 -26.90 0.96 -1.69
C SER A 241 -26.59 0.56 -3.14
N GLU A 242 -26.05 1.47 -3.95
CA GLU A 242 -25.75 1.18 -5.35
C GLU A 242 -24.56 0.23 -5.47
N THR A 243 -23.52 0.46 -4.67
CA THR A 243 -22.39 -0.47 -4.55
C THR A 243 -22.87 -1.83 -4.06
N CYS A 244 -23.75 -1.86 -3.06
CA CYS A 244 -24.28 -3.12 -2.55
C CYS A 244 -25.02 -3.92 -3.64
N LEU A 245 -25.81 -3.25 -4.48
CA LEU A 245 -26.50 -3.88 -5.60
C LEU A 245 -25.55 -4.35 -6.70
N ALA A 246 -24.50 -3.57 -7.00
CA ALA A 246 -23.50 -3.95 -7.98
C ALA A 246 -22.75 -5.23 -7.57
N GLU A 247 -22.41 -5.36 -6.28
CA GLU A 247 -21.74 -6.57 -5.74
C GLU A 247 -22.62 -7.83 -5.80
N MET A 248 -23.95 -7.70 -5.76
CA MET A 248 -24.85 -8.86 -5.88
C MET A 248 -24.85 -9.49 -7.28
N ARG A 249 -24.38 -8.76 -8.31
CA ARG A 249 -24.41 -9.17 -9.72
C ARG A 249 -25.76 -9.79 -10.14
N PRO A 250 -26.89 -9.10 -9.89
CA PRO A 250 -28.20 -9.65 -10.16
C PRO A 250 -28.43 -9.84 -11.67
N ALA A 251 -29.08 -10.96 -12.05
CA ALA A 251 -29.55 -11.15 -13.42
C ALA A 251 -30.77 -10.25 -13.70
N LEU A 252 -31.07 -10.02 -14.98
CA LEU A 252 -32.29 -9.31 -15.40
C LEU A 252 -33.53 -9.95 -14.75
N GLY A 253 -34.41 -9.11 -14.20
CA GLY A 253 -35.61 -9.54 -13.50
C GLY A 253 -35.39 -10.07 -12.08
N SER A 254 -34.14 -10.25 -11.62
CA SER A 254 -33.87 -10.69 -10.25
C SER A 254 -34.28 -9.63 -9.24
N GLU A 255 -34.93 -10.07 -8.18
CA GLU A 255 -35.32 -9.24 -7.04
C GLU A 255 -34.22 -9.26 -5.98
N VAL A 256 -33.89 -8.08 -5.44
CA VAL A 256 -32.88 -7.91 -4.41
C VAL A 256 -33.48 -7.13 -3.25
N ALA A 257 -33.45 -7.70 -2.05
CA ALA A 257 -33.78 -6.99 -0.82
C ALA A 257 -32.55 -6.27 -0.30
N ILE A 258 -32.69 -4.99 0.07
CA ILE A 258 -31.64 -4.16 0.64
C ILE A 258 -32.11 -3.69 2.01
N ILE A 259 -31.25 -3.79 3.02
CA ILE A 259 -31.47 -3.20 4.34
C ILE A 259 -30.42 -2.13 4.64
N THR A 260 -30.78 -1.20 5.54
CA THR A 260 -29.81 -0.28 6.14
C THR A 260 -29.59 -0.66 7.60
N MET A 261 -28.33 -0.76 7.98
CA MET A 261 -27.86 -0.89 9.36
C MET A 261 -27.13 0.37 9.75
N GLN A 262 -27.05 0.64 11.05
CA GLN A 262 -26.28 1.76 11.58
C GLN A 262 -25.41 1.32 12.75
N THR A 263 -24.20 1.87 12.83
CA THR A 263 -23.26 1.60 13.92
C THR A 263 -23.83 2.06 15.27
N THR A 264 -23.76 1.22 16.29
CA THR A 264 -24.18 1.54 17.66
C THR A 264 -23.07 2.22 18.45
N HIS A 265 -21.82 2.04 18.02
CA HIS A 265 -20.60 2.58 18.61
C HIS A 265 -19.68 3.17 17.54
N ALA A 266 -18.61 3.83 17.98
CA ALA A 266 -17.53 4.20 17.08
C ALA A 266 -16.75 2.92 16.68
N LEU A 267 -16.50 2.74 15.38
CA LEU A 267 -15.77 1.58 14.85
C LEU A 267 -14.43 2.00 14.27
N ARG A 268 -13.34 1.37 14.71
CA ARG A 268 -12.00 1.56 14.16
C ARG A 268 -11.83 0.66 12.95
N VAL A 269 -11.75 1.24 11.76
CA VAL A 269 -11.61 0.50 10.50
C VAL A 269 -10.35 0.92 9.74
N LEU A 270 -9.71 -0.02 9.06
CA LEU A 270 -8.59 0.28 8.16
C LEU A 270 -9.11 0.56 6.75
N ASP A 271 -8.78 1.72 6.18
CA ASP A 271 -9.25 2.15 4.86
C ASP A 271 -8.19 1.86 3.78
N PHE A 272 -8.34 0.71 3.10
CA PHE A 272 -7.40 0.28 2.06
C PHE A 272 -7.44 1.22 0.85
N THR A 273 -8.56 1.92 0.62
CA THR A 273 -8.69 2.91 -0.47
C THR A 273 -7.77 4.12 -0.28
N ARG A 274 -7.12 4.22 0.87
CA ARG A 274 -6.15 5.28 1.21
C ARG A 274 -4.71 4.78 1.23
N LEU A 275 -4.47 3.47 1.08
CA LEU A 275 -3.12 2.93 1.13
C LEU A 275 -2.30 3.34 -0.10
N ASP A 276 -2.96 3.57 -1.24
CA ASP A 276 -2.30 3.92 -2.49
C ASP A 276 -1.40 5.17 -2.36
N ASP A 277 -1.91 6.16 -1.63
CA ASP A 277 -1.26 7.44 -1.36
C ASP A 277 -0.78 7.57 0.10
N ALA A 278 -0.71 6.46 0.85
CA ALA A 278 -0.33 6.50 2.25
C ALA A 278 1.14 6.87 2.42
N ARG A 279 1.39 7.88 3.24
CA ARG A 279 2.71 8.36 3.64
C ARG A 279 2.74 8.58 5.15
N SER A 280 3.89 8.38 5.77
CA SER A 280 4.10 8.87 7.13
C SER A 280 4.10 10.40 7.13
N GLY A 281 3.69 11.02 8.24
CA GLY A 281 3.84 12.47 8.43
C GLY A 281 5.30 12.90 8.63
N LYS A 282 6.20 11.95 8.89
CA LYS A 282 7.65 12.17 8.98
C LYS A 282 8.27 11.93 7.61
N ALA A 283 9.13 12.86 7.16
CA ALA A 283 9.96 12.63 5.99
C ALA A 283 10.91 11.45 6.29
N LEU A 284 11.07 10.56 5.31
CA LEU A 284 12.07 9.50 5.40
C LEU A 284 13.44 10.14 5.17
N SER A 285 14.40 9.81 6.03
CA SER A 285 15.81 10.19 5.87
C SER A 285 16.55 9.09 5.14
N TYR A 286 17.38 9.47 4.16
CA TYR A 286 18.32 8.56 3.50
C TYR A 286 19.36 7.96 4.47
N PHE A 287 19.59 8.61 5.62
CA PHE A 287 20.55 8.18 6.63
C PHE A 287 19.96 7.24 7.69
N GLN A 288 18.65 6.94 7.63
CA GLN A 288 18.04 5.96 8.53
C GLN A 288 18.27 4.54 8.00
N THR A 289 18.55 3.60 8.91
CA THR A 289 18.93 2.22 8.54
C THR A 289 17.81 1.41 7.87
N ASP A 290 16.54 1.80 8.07
CA ASP A 290 15.38 1.12 7.48
C ASP A 290 14.78 1.88 6.29
N PHE A 291 15.49 2.85 5.68
CA PHE A 291 14.96 3.67 4.57
C PHE A 291 14.40 2.83 3.42
N THR A 292 15.20 1.90 2.88
CA THR A 292 14.81 0.99 1.79
C THR A 292 13.61 0.14 2.19
N ASP A 293 13.64 -0.45 3.40
CA ASP A 293 12.54 -1.25 3.94
C ASP A 293 11.23 -0.44 4.06
N GLN A 294 11.30 0.84 4.45
CA GLN A 294 10.14 1.73 4.56
C GLN A 294 9.60 2.12 3.18
N LEU A 295 10.48 2.38 2.21
CA LEU A 295 10.10 2.65 0.82
C LEU A 295 9.42 1.45 0.16
N GLU A 296 10.01 0.27 0.30
CA GLU A 296 9.43 -0.98 -0.20
C GLU A 296 8.08 -1.27 0.48
N ARG A 297 7.99 -1.10 1.81
CA ARG A 297 6.72 -1.28 2.55
C ARG A 297 5.63 -0.38 2.00
N ARG A 298 5.96 0.90 1.78
CA ARG A 298 5.04 1.91 1.25
C ARG A 298 4.55 1.53 -0.15
N GLU A 299 5.45 1.08 -1.01
CA GLU A 299 5.10 0.67 -2.36
C GLU A 299 4.29 -0.64 -2.37
N PHE A 300 4.59 -1.58 -1.47
CA PHE A 300 3.81 -2.79 -1.30
C PHE A 300 2.40 -2.50 -0.74
N LEU A 301 2.25 -1.59 0.23
CA LEU A 301 0.94 -1.17 0.74
C LEU A 301 0.06 -0.56 -0.36
N ARG A 302 0.66 0.19 -1.30
CA ARG A 302 -0.04 0.71 -2.49
C ARG A 302 -0.56 -0.43 -3.37
N ARG A 303 0.24 -1.49 -3.56
CA ARG A 303 -0.18 -2.66 -4.35
C ARG A 303 -1.17 -3.56 -3.60
N LEU A 304 -1.12 -3.61 -2.26
CA LEU A 304 -1.99 -4.44 -1.43
C LEU A 304 -3.47 -4.13 -1.68
N HIS A 305 -3.83 -2.84 -1.82
CA HIS A 305 -5.20 -2.45 -2.13
C HIS A 305 -5.69 -3.05 -3.46
N SER A 306 -4.85 -3.07 -4.48
CA SER A 306 -5.16 -3.74 -5.76
C SER A 306 -5.30 -5.24 -5.57
N LEU A 307 -4.36 -5.89 -4.88
CA LEU A 307 -4.37 -7.34 -4.62
C LEU A 307 -5.66 -7.80 -3.93
N ILE A 308 -6.15 -7.06 -2.93
CA ILE A 308 -7.39 -7.43 -2.22
C ILE A 308 -8.66 -7.09 -2.99
N SER A 309 -8.59 -6.11 -3.89
CA SER A 309 -9.75 -5.62 -4.64
C SER A 309 -10.03 -6.51 -5.85
N GLN A 310 -8.99 -7.02 -6.52
CA GLN A 310 -9.11 -7.79 -7.76
C GLN A 310 -10.12 -8.96 -7.69
N PRO A 311 -10.87 -9.23 -8.78
CA PRO A 311 -11.79 -10.35 -8.86
C PRO A 311 -11.00 -11.67 -8.95
N ILE A 312 -11.10 -12.53 -7.94
CA ILE A 312 -10.43 -13.84 -7.96
C ILE A 312 -11.13 -14.77 -8.97
N VAL A 313 -10.30 -15.43 -9.79
CA VAL A 313 -10.71 -16.41 -10.79
C VAL A 313 -11.20 -17.69 -10.10
N PRO A 314 -12.36 -18.26 -10.48
CA PRO A 314 -12.82 -19.55 -9.97
C PRO A 314 -11.73 -20.62 -10.06
N GLY A 315 -11.45 -21.34 -8.97
CA GLY A 315 -10.37 -22.32 -8.87
C GLY A 315 -9.08 -21.84 -8.19
N ARG A 316 -8.93 -20.53 -7.96
CA ARG A 316 -7.82 -19.93 -7.16
C ARG A 316 -8.26 -19.53 -5.74
N GLU A 317 -9.17 -20.28 -5.14
CA GLU A 317 -9.71 -19.99 -3.80
C GLU A 317 -8.65 -20.08 -2.70
N SER A 318 -7.55 -20.80 -2.95
CA SER A 318 -6.41 -20.87 -2.04
C SER A 318 -5.67 -19.52 -1.89
N ASP A 319 -5.87 -18.57 -2.81
CA ASP A 319 -5.34 -17.21 -2.70
C ASP A 319 -6.10 -16.39 -1.64
N TYR A 320 -7.29 -16.82 -1.22
CA TYR A 320 -7.97 -16.24 -0.06
C TYR A 320 -7.26 -16.52 1.25
N LEU A 321 -6.40 -17.53 1.34
CA LEU A 321 -5.79 -17.92 2.62
C LEU A 321 -4.99 -16.76 3.24
N ILE A 322 -4.21 -16.04 2.44
CA ILE A 322 -3.40 -14.94 2.94
C ILE A 322 -4.26 -13.73 3.33
N THR A 323 -5.33 -13.41 2.58
CA THR A 323 -6.23 -12.30 2.90
C THR A 323 -7.14 -12.62 4.09
N GLN A 324 -7.54 -13.88 4.27
CA GLN A 324 -8.24 -14.37 5.47
C GLN A 324 -7.34 -14.27 6.69
N THR A 325 -6.09 -14.73 6.57
CA THR A 325 -5.10 -14.64 7.66
C THR A 325 -4.79 -13.19 8.01
N MET A 326 -4.70 -12.31 7.01
CA MET A 326 -4.56 -10.86 7.20
C MET A 326 -5.75 -10.26 7.96
N ALA A 327 -6.97 -10.64 7.58
CA ALA A 327 -8.18 -10.18 8.26
C ALA A 327 -8.22 -10.63 9.73
N GLU A 328 -7.86 -11.88 10.02
CA GLU A 328 -7.74 -12.38 11.40
C GLU A 328 -6.62 -11.66 12.18
N TYR A 329 -5.47 -11.41 11.55
CA TYR A 329 -4.39 -10.64 12.15
C TYR A 329 -4.87 -9.24 12.57
N LEU A 330 -5.53 -8.52 11.66
CA LEU A 330 -6.07 -7.18 11.93
C LEU A 330 -7.17 -7.18 13.00
N ALA A 331 -8.01 -8.22 13.02
CA ALA A 331 -9.14 -8.33 13.95
C ALA A 331 -8.73 -8.78 15.36
N HIS A 332 -7.65 -9.56 15.51
CA HIS A 332 -7.38 -10.29 16.76
C HIS A 332 -5.93 -10.25 17.24
N VAL A 333 -4.95 -10.00 16.37
CA VAL A 333 -3.51 -10.08 16.72
C VAL A 333 -2.85 -8.71 16.82
N HIS A 334 -3.23 -7.77 15.95
CA HIS A 334 -2.69 -6.42 15.94
C HIS A 334 -2.91 -5.73 17.32
N GLU A 335 -1.89 -5.02 17.82
CA GLU A 335 -1.86 -4.42 19.17
C GLU A 335 -3.13 -3.60 19.48
N LYS A 336 -3.61 -2.88 18.46
CA LYS A 336 -4.92 -2.21 18.46
C LYS A 336 -5.81 -2.93 17.44
N PRO A 337 -6.68 -3.86 17.84
CA PRO A 337 -7.54 -4.56 16.90
C PRO A 337 -8.44 -3.62 16.10
N PHE A 338 -8.77 -4.01 14.88
CA PHE A 338 -9.72 -3.32 14.01
C PHE A 338 -11.10 -3.96 14.12
N ASP A 339 -12.15 -3.15 14.00
CA ASP A 339 -13.54 -3.59 13.88
C ASP A 339 -13.89 -3.95 12.42
N GLY A 340 -13.06 -3.57 11.45
CA GLY A 340 -13.31 -3.84 10.05
C GLY A 340 -12.34 -3.20 9.07
N ILE A 341 -12.59 -3.45 7.78
CA ILE A 341 -11.79 -2.98 6.65
C ILE A 341 -12.71 -2.32 5.61
N LEU A 342 -12.27 -1.18 5.06
CA LEU A 342 -12.87 -0.56 3.87
C LEU A 342 -11.98 -0.82 2.65
N PHE A 343 -12.59 -1.12 1.52
CA PHE A 343 -11.88 -1.34 0.26
C PHE A 343 -12.75 -0.96 -0.94
N SER A 344 -12.12 -0.73 -2.10
CA SER A 344 -12.83 -0.30 -3.30
C SER A 344 -13.66 -1.42 -3.91
N SER A 345 -14.83 -1.09 -4.42
CA SER A 345 -15.63 -2.02 -5.23
C SER A 345 -15.07 -2.12 -6.63
N VAL A 346 -14.80 -3.35 -7.09
CA VAL A 346 -14.47 -3.61 -8.49
C VAL A 346 -15.71 -3.50 -9.38
N GLN A 347 -16.90 -3.75 -8.83
CA GLN A 347 -18.15 -3.69 -9.60
C GLN A 347 -18.63 -2.27 -9.86
N ARG A 348 -18.30 -1.31 -8.99
CA ARG A 348 -18.71 0.09 -9.11
C ARG A 348 -17.55 1.02 -8.80
N ALA A 349 -17.07 1.73 -9.82
CA ALA A 349 -16.08 2.79 -9.66
C ALA A 349 -16.53 3.84 -8.62
N GLY A 350 -15.64 4.17 -7.68
CA GLY A 350 -15.94 5.05 -6.55
C GLY A 350 -16.79 4.43 -5.44
N GLY A 351 -17.25 3.19 -5.62
CA GLY A 351 -17.97 2.42 -4.61
C GLY A 351 -17.03 1.92 -3.51
N ILE A 352 -17.51 1.93 -2.26
CA ILE A 352 -16.72 1.47 -1.10
C ILE A 352 -17.45 0.32 -0.41
N ASN A 353 -16.79 -0.82 -0.36
CA ASN A 353 -17.20 -1.98 0.42
C ASN A 353 -16.66 -1.89 1.84
N ILE A 354 -17.35 -2.57 2.76
CA ILE A 354 -16.92 -2.71 4.15
C ILE A 354 -17.05 -4.18 4.57
N VAL A 355 -16.04 -4.67 5.26
CA VAL A 355 -16.11 -5.91 6.03
C VAL A 355 -15.99 -5.54 7.48
N LEU A 356 -16.95 -5.97 8.31
CA LEU A 356 -16.86 -5.86 9.77
C LEU A 356 -16.56 -7.21 10.39
N PHE A 357 -15.74 -7.18 11.44
CA PHE A 357 -15.37 -8.34 12.23
C PHE A 357 -16.28 -8.47 13.44
N ALA A 358 -16.62 -9.70 13.81
CA ALA A 358 -17.43 -9.96 14.99
C ALA A 358 -16.58 -9.77 16.25
N ASP A 359 -17.10 -9.02 17.22
CA ASP A 359 -16.57 -8.96 18.57
C ASP A 359 -16.97 -10.24 19.31
N LYS A 360 -16.05 -11.20 19.35
CA LYS A 360 -16.25 -12.50 20.01
C LYS A 360 -16.34 -12.39 21.55
N GLY A 361 -16.00 -11.24 22.12
CA GLY A 361 -16.21 -10.96 23.55
C GLY A 361 -17.67 -10.67 23.90
N LEU A 362 -18.49 -10.36 22.89
CA LEU A 362 -19.93 -10.20 23.05
C LEU A 362 -20.61 -11.56 22.89
N LEU A 363 -20.91 -12.23 24.02
CA LEU A 363 -21.88 -13.32 24.04
C LEU A 363 -23.25 -12.72 23.75
N THR A 364 -23.82 -12.99 22.58
CA THR A 364 -25.12 -12.41 22.18
C THR A 364 -26.00 -13.44 21.47
N ASP A 365 -27.29 -13.38 21.75
CA ASP A 365 -28.32 -14.12 20.99
C ASP A 365 -28.63 -13.46 19.63
N LYS A 366 -28.09 -12.27 19.38
CA LYS A 366 -28.35 -11.41 18.22
C LYS A 366 -27.07 -11.13 17.44
N PRO A 367 -26.85 -11.77 16.28
CA PRO A 367 -25.61 -11.62 15.51
C PRO A 367 -25.20 -10.18 15.25
N GLU A 368 -26.13 -9.25 15.03
CA GLU A 368 -25.88 -7.83 14.79
C GLU A 368 -25.20 -7.09 15.95
N ASP A 369 -25.42 -7.53 17.19
CA ASP A 369 -24.81 -6.92 18.37
C ASP A 369 -23.29 -7.22 18.40
N ALA A 370 -22.88 -8.42 17.95
CA ALA A 370 -21.47 -8.78 17.79
C ALA A 370 -20.75 -7.88 16.76
N PHE A 371 -21.48 -7.28 15.80
CA PHE A 371 -20.93 -6.30 14.85
C PHE A 371 -21.15 -4.85 15.28
N ARG A 372 -21.74 -4.62 16.47
CA ARG A 372 -22.10 -3.29 16.98
C ARG A 372 -22.98 -2.54 15.98
N LEU A 373 -23.97 -3.24 15.42
CA LEU A 373 -24.92 -2.70 14.46
C LEU A 373 -26.34 -2.82 14.98
N LYS A 374 -27.19 -1.91 14.52
CA LYS A 374 -28.64 -2.07 14.65
C LYS A 374 -29.32 -1.84 13.30
N TYR A 375 -30.37 -2.58 13.04
CA TYR A 375 -31.25 -2.34 11.90
C TYR A 375 -31.86 -0.93 11.97
N VAL A 376 -32.09 -0.33 10.81
CA VAL A 376 -32.87 0.90 10.69
C VAL A 376 -34.29 0.51 10.30
N ASP A 377 -35.24 0.69 11.22
CA ASP A 377 -36.63 0.29 11.02
C ASP A 377 -37.24 0.90 9.75
N GLY A 378 -37.98 0.07 9.00
CA GLY A 378 -38.58 0.47 7.72
C GLY A 378 -37.59 0.73 6.58
N SER A 379 -36.29 0.48 6.76
CA SER A 379 -35.29 0.72 5.71
C SER A 379 -35.22 -0.34 4.62
N ILE A 380 -35.92 -1.47 4.80
CA ILE A 380 -35.99 -2.53 3.80
C ILE A 380 -36.56 -1.99 2.48
N ARG A 381 -35.85 -2.25 1.39
CA ARG A 381 -36.29 -1.94 0.03
C ARG A 381 -36.15 -3.18 -0.83
N LEU A 382 -37.13 -3.39 -1.71
CA LEU A 382 -37.04 -4.39 -2.78
C LEU A 382 -36.76 -3.66 -4.09
N VAL A 383 -35.74 -4.09 -4.81
CA VAL A 383 -35.42 -3.59 -6.14
C VAL A 383 -35.36 -4.74 -7.14
N SER A 384 -35.71 -4.45 -8.39
CA SER A 384 -35.60 -5.41 -9.49
C SER A 384 -34.65 -4.86 -10.53
N THR A 385 -33.83 -5.74 -11.11
CA THR A 385 -32.85 -5.36 -12.14
C THR A 385 -33.54 -5.28 -13.50
N THR A 386 -33.72 -4.08 -14.03
CA THR A 386 -34.43 -3.85 -15.30
C THR A 386 -33.54 -3.81 -16.53
N ALA A 387 -32.24 -3.49 -16.36
CA ALA A 387 -31.27 -3.40 -17.44
C ALA A 387 -29.86 -3.71 -16.95
N ILE A 388 -29.03 -4.29 -17.82
CA ILE A 388 -27.58 -4.50 -17.62
C ILE A 388 -26.85 -3.93 -18.84
N ARG A 389 -25.84 -3.09 -18.62
CA ARG A 389 -25.00 -2.52 -19.69
C ARG A 389 -23.60 -3.10 -19.58
N TYR A 390 -23.20 -3.89 -20.57
CA TYR A 390 -21.83 -4.39 -20.67
C TYR A 390 -20.97 -3.42 -21.49
N ARG A 391 -19.74 -3.20 -21.05
CA ARG A 391 -18.70 -2.51 -21.82
C ARG A 391 -17.53 -3.48 -21.96
N HIS A 392 -17.14 -3.75 -23.19
CA HIS A 392 -16.01 -4.62 -23.51
C HIS A 392 -14.88 -3.77 -24.09
N ARG A 393 -13.65 -4.24 -23.92
CA ARG A 393 -12.46 -3.69 -24.56
C ARG A 393 -11.78 -4.84 -25.30
N GLU A 394 -11.38 -4.58 -26.53
CA GLU A 394 -10.57 -5.53 -27.31
C GLU A 394 -9.12 -5.49 -26.80
N LEU A 395 -8.51 -6.66 -26.66
CA LEU A 395 -7.12 -6.81 -26.23
C LEU A 395 -6.30 -7.27 -27.44
N SER A 396 -5.11 -6.71 -27.58
CA SER A 396 -4.12 -7.14 -28.56
C SER A 396 -3.34 -8.31 -27.98
N VAL A 397 -3.10 -9.34 -28.78
CA VAL A 397 -2.29 -10.50 -28.38
C VAL A 397 -1.18 -10.68 -29.40
N SER A 398 0.07 -10.74 -28.93
CA SER A 398 1.24 -11.06 -29.73
C SER A 398 1.90 -12.32 -29.17
N ALA A 399 2.23 -13.27 -30.04
CA ALA A 399 2.94 -14.48 -29.64
C ALA A 399 4.42 -14.32 -29.98
N TYR A 400 5.29 -14.61 -29.03
CA TYR A 400 6.73 -14.70 -29.25
C TYR A 400 7.13 -16.10 -29.70
N ASP A 401 8.32 -16.22 -30.30
CA ASP A 401 8.83 -17.49 -30.86
C ASP A 401 9.10 -18.57 -29.80
N ASP A 402 9.23 -18.19 -28.52
CA ASP A 402 9.35 -19.09 -27.37
C ASP A 402 8.01 -19.63 -26.85
N GLY A 403 6.89 -19.14 -27.41
CA GLY A 403 5.54 -19.53 -27.03
C GLY A 403 4.91 -18.64 -25.95
N GLU A 404 5.60 -17.60 -25.47
CA GLU A 404 5.00 -16.63 -24.56
C GLU A 404 4.00 -15.71 -25.28
N LEU A 405 2.91 -15.37 -24.59
CA LEU A 405 1.85 -14.51 -25.11
C LEU A 405 1.92 -13.15 -24.41
N TRP A 406 2.14 -12.09 -25.20
CA TRP A 406 2.02 -10.73 -24.73
C TRP A 406 0.62 -10.19 -25.00
N ILE A 407 -0.06 -9.76 -23.94
CA ILE A 407 -1.40 -9.19 -24.01
C ILE A 407 -1.33 -7.71 -23.68
N SER A 408 -1.74 -6.87 -24.62
CA SER A 408 -1.73 -5.41 -24.46
C SER A 408 -3.09 -4.79 -24.75
N ASN A 409 -3.24 -3.57 -24.26
CA ASN A 409 -4.37 -2.72 -24.61
C ASN A 409 -4.23 -2.27 -26.08
N ALA A 410 -5.34 -1.89 -26.71
CA ALA A 410 -5.35 -1.42 -28.09
C ALA A 410 -4.49 -0.15 -28.36
N ASP A 411 -4.04 0.54 -27.31
CA ASP A 411 -3.13 1.69 -27.33
C ASP A 411 -1.65 1.30 -27.12
N GLY A 412 -1.33 0.00 -27.08
CA GLY A 412 0.04 -0.51 -26.95
C GLY A 412 0.60 -0.47 -25.52
N GLN A 413 -0.17 0.00 -24.54
CA GLN A 413 0.20 -0.13 -23.13
C GLN A 413 -0.02 -1.57 -22.68
N GLU A 414 0.93 -2.10 -21.92
CA GLU A 414 0.81 -3.40 -21.27
C GLU A 414 -0.53 -3.45 -20.51
N ALA A 415 -1.35 -4.44 -20.83
CA ALA A 415 -2.59 -4.61 -20.10
C ALA A 415 -2.18 -5.10 -18.72
N ASP A 416 -2.30 -4.28 -17.67
CA ASP A 416 -2.07 -4.59 -16.25
C ASP A 416 -2.27 -6.10 -15.96
N GLN A 417 -1.20 -6.85 -16.16
CA GLN A 417 -1.09 -8.28 -15.98
C GLN A 417 0.26 -8.47 -15.30
N ASP A 418 0.33 -7.98 -14.05
CA ASP A 418 1.20 -8.56 -13.03
C ASP A 418 0.72 -10.01 -12.80
N TRP A 419 0.94 -10.88 -13.79
CA TRP A 419 0.82 -12.33 -13.68
C TRP A 419 2.19 -12.92 -13.92
N ASP A 420 3.01 -12.84 -12.88
CA ASP A 420 3.93 -13.91 -12.50
C ASP A 420 3.65 -14.32 -11.04
#